data_AF-A0A151GYW8-F1
#
_entry.id   AF-A0A151GYW8-F1
#
_cell.length_a   1.000
_cell.length_b   1.000
_cell.length_c   1.000
_cell.angle_alpha   90.00
_cell.angle_beta   90.00
_cell.angle_gamma   90.00
#
_symmetry.space_group_name_H-M   'P 1'
#
loop_
_entity.id
_entity.type
_entity.pdbx_description
1 polymer ?
#
loop_
_entity_poly.entity_id
_entity_poly.type
_entity_poly.pdbx_seq_one_letter_code
_entity_poly.pdbx_strand_id
1 'polypeptide(L)'
;VMKTKEWHLKIGTAMMRGRRRYFEDACVVTAAVPGQPNVRIQAVFDGHGGPESAQALAVNLQDVLTAATPFTQHSLEQACEELERRLKNSVARSGSTAVIVIVEHLDHKEEVIVQGREIVPSMDGHFDTIQELNSRFTESAPREKIEIGNRKRPFKLHVVNVGDSRAMLVTGESYAALTRDHVPDDPGE
;
A
#
# COMPACT_ATOMS: atom_id res chain seq x y z
N VAL A 1 19.58 -9.64 -4.22
CA VAL A 1 19.01 -8.88 -3.09
C VAL A 1 19.58 -7.48 -3.15
N MET A 2 18.73 -6.48 -3.36
CA MET A 2 19.08 -5.07 -3.21
C MET A 2 18.86 -4.68 -1.75
N LYS A 3 19.78 -3.88 -1.20
CA LYS A 3 19.65 -3.32 0.16
C LYS A 3 19.91 -1.82 0.06
N THR A 4 19.06 -1.02 0.68
CA THR A 4 19.27 0.42 0.77
C THR A 4 18.93 0.93 2.16
N LYS A 5 19.62 1.99 2.58
CA LYS A 5 19.27 2.77 3.77
C LYS A 5 19.01 4.18 3.27
N GLU A 6 17.78 4.62 3.39
CA GLU A 6 17.35 5.92 2.91
C GLU A 6 16.32 6.43 3.90
N TRP A 7 16.39 7.73 4.22
CA TRP A 7 15.50 8.36 5.20
C TRP A 7 15.47 7.59 6.53
N HIS A 8 14.28 7.32 7.09
CA HIS A 8 14.10 6.53 8.31
C HIS A 8 14.02 5.02 8.07
N LEU A 9 14.32 4.54 6.86
CA LEU A 9 14.04 3.18 6.43
C LEU A 9 15.32 2.40 6.10
N LYS A 10 15.29 1.12 6.44
CA LYS A 10 16.24 0.12 5.94
C LYS A 10 15.43 -0.86 5.10
N ILE A 11 15.70 -0.90 3.82
CA ILE A 11 14.86 -1.60 2.85
C ILE A 11 15.70 -2.70 2.20
N GLY A 12 15.11 -3.89 2.10
CA GLY A 12 15.69 -5.03 1.41
C GLY A 12 14.68 -5.58 0.42
N THR A 13 15.11 -5.77 -0.83
CA THR A 13 14.24 -6.30 -1.88
C THR A 13 14.93 -7.44 -2.61
N ALA A 14 14.19 -8.49 -2.89
CA ALA A 14 14.63 -9.62 -3.66
C ALA A 14 13.46 -10.10 -4.51
N MET A 15 13.73 -10.36 -5.78
CA MET A 15 12.76 -10.91 -6.70
C MET A 15 13.42 -12.05 -7.46
N MET A 16 12.63 -13.03 -7.87
CA MET A 16 13.13 -14.18 -8.60
C MET A 16 12.09 -14.69 -9.58
N ARG A 17 12.53 -15.06 -10.78
CA ARG A 17 11.69 -15.76 -11.76
C ARG A 17 11.15 -17.10 -11.25
N GLY A 18 11.91 -17.76 -10.39
CA GLY A 18 11.63 -19.13 -9.96
C GLY A 18 11.52 -20.08 -11.16
N ARG A 19 10.43 -20.84 -11.21
CA ARG A 19 10.14 -21.84 -12.26
C ARG A 19 9.39 -21.26 -13.47
N ARG A 20 8.98 -20.00 -13.44
CA ARG A 20 8.25 -19.36 -14.54
C ARG A 20 9.17 -19.20 -15.75
N ARG A 21 8.57 -19.17 -16.96
CA ARG A 21 9.33 -18.96 -18.20
C ARG A 21 9.88 -17.54 -18.27
N TYR A 22 9.04 -16.57 -17.90
CA TYR A 22 9.32 -15.13 -17.89
C TYR A 22 9.26 -14.57 -16.47
N PHE A 23 9.82 -13.38 -16.28
CA PHE A 23 9.78 -12.63 -15.03
C PHE A 23 9.00 -11.35 -15.29
N GLU A 24 7.82 -11.23 -14.67
CA GLU A 24 6.83 -10.20 -14.97
C GLU A 24 6.67 -9.19 -13.82
N ASP A 25 7.19 -9.51 -12.63
CA ASP A 25 7.12 -8.64 -11.46
C ASP A 25 7.95 -7.37 -11.62
N ALA A 26 7.46 -6.28 -11.02
CA ALA A 26 8.19 -5.03 -10.85
C ALA A 26 8.00 -4.48 -9.43
N CYS A 27 8.88 -3.58 -8.99
CA CYS A 27 8.72 -2.90 -7.71
C CYS A 27 9.26 -1.47 -7.73
N VAL A 28 8.74 -0.68 -6.81
CA VAL A 28 9.36 0.56 -6.35
C VAL A 28 9.95 0.28 -4.98
N VAL A 29 11.28 0.16 -4.90
CA VAL A 29 11.99 -0.13 -3.63
C VAL A 29 11.83 1.04 -2.66
N THR A 30 12.04 2.25 -3.15
CA THR A 30 11.77 3.50 -2.44
C THR A 30 11.75 4.65 -3.42
N ALA A 31 10.76 5.54 -3.30
CA ALA A 31 10.72 6.80 -4.03
C ALA A 31 10.29 7.93 -3.07
N ALA A 32 10.98 9.07 -3.13
CA ALA A 32 10.52 10.29 -2.48
C ALA A 32 9.36 10.90 -3.28
N VAL A 33 8.51 11.69 -2.63
CA VAL A 33 7.46 12.44 -3.33
C VAL A 33 7.90 13.91 -3.42
N PRO A 34 8.16 14.47 -4.61
CA PRO A 34 8.43 15.89 -4.78
C PRO A 34 7.44 16.77 -4.02
N GLY A 35 7.94 17.77 -3.28
CA GLY A 35 7.12 18.63 -2.43
C GLY A 35 6.72 18.02 -1.08
N GLN A 36 6.88 16.71 -0.87
CA GLN A 36 6.52 16.00 0.36
C GLN A 36 7.76 15.32 0.97
N PRO A 37 8.65 16.07 1.67
CA PRO A 37 9.92 15.55 2.15
C PRO A 37 9.78 14.41 3.17
N ASN A 38 8.65 14.36 3.87
CA ASN A 38 8.31 13.39 4.91
C ASN A 38 7.65 12.09 4.38
N VAL A 39 7.61 11.90 3.06
CA VAL A 39 6.90 10.76 2.44
C VAL A 39 7.84 9.88 1.63
N ARG A 40 7.67 8.56 1.74
CA ARG A 40 8.29 7.56 0.87
C ARG A 40 7.28 6.57 0.35
N ILE A 41 7.41 6.20 -0.92
CA ILE A 41 6.57 5.20 -1.58
C ILE A 41 7.35 3.90 -1.72
N GLN A 42 6.68 2.79 -1.46
CA GLN A 42 7.12 1.44 -1.79
C GLN A 42 5.99 0.74 -2.53
N ALA A 43 6.31 -0.08 -3.54
CA ALA A 43 5.27 -0.82 -4.25
C ALA A 43 5.78 -2.13 -4.82
N VAL A 44 4.89 -3.10 -4.96
CA VAL A 44 5.10 -4.37 -5.66
C VAL A 44 3.97 -4.55 -6.67
N PHE A 45 4.34 -5.00 -7.86
CA PHE A 45 3.47 -5.22 -9.00
C PHE A 45 3.71 -6.63 -9.54
N ASP A 46 2.67 -7.45 -9.59
CA ASP A 46 2.70 -8.79 -10.19
C ASP A 46 2.06 -8.75 -11.59
N GLY A 47 2.90 -8.75 -12.62
CA GLY A 47 2.49 -8.68 -14.01
C GLY A 47 1.95 -10.01 -14.54
N HIS A 48 0.95 -9.95 -15.41
CA HIS A 48 0.40 -11.14 -16.08
C HIS A 48 0.06 -10.85 -17.54
N GLY A 49 0.43 -11.80 -18.41
CA GLY A 49 0.27 -11.62 -19.86
C GLY A 49 1.32 -10.70 -20.49
N GLY A 50 2.44 -10.49 -19.79
CA GLY A 50 3.54 -9.61 -20.15
C GLY A 50 4.02 -8.75 -18.96
N PRO A 51 5.30 -8.34 -18.90
CA PRO A 51 5.83 -7.47 -17.86
C PRO A 51 5.47 -5.99 -18.03
N GLU A 52 4.90 -5.60 -19.18
CA GLU A 52 4.81 -4.21 -19.61
C GLU A 52 3.95 -3.37 -18.66
N SER A 53 2.83 -3.91 -18.17
CA SER A 53 1.95 -3.21 -17.22
C SER A 53 2.64 -2.98 -15.87
N ALA A 54 3.27 -4.01 -15.30
CA ALA A 54 3.97 -3.91 -14.02
C ALA A 54 5.14 -2.90 -14.10
N GLN A 55 5.91 -2.94 -15.20
CA GLN A 55 7.00 -2.00 -15.43
C GLN A 55 6.49 -0.56 -15.62
N ALA A 56 5.43 -0.37 -16.40
CA ALA A 56 4.84 0.94 -16.63
C ALA A 56 4.27 1.54 -15.34
N LEU A 57 3.63 0.73 -14.47
CA LEU A 57 3.19 1.17 -13.14
C LEU A 57 4.39 1.63 -12.30
N ALA A 58 5.45 0.82 -12.22
CA ALA A 58 6.63 1.16 -11.42
C ALA A 58 7.31 2.47 -11.86
N VAL A 59 7.31 2.76 -13.17
CA VAL A 59 7.89 4.01 -13.72
C VAL A 59 7.01 5.22 -13.46
N ASN A 60 5.67 5.09 -13.58
CA ASN A 60 4.76 6.23 -13.49
C ASN A 60 4.29 6.55 -12.06
N LEU A 61 4.45 5.62 -11.11
CA LEU A 61 3.87 5.73 -9.77
C LEU A 61 4.24 7.03 -9.04
N GLN A 62 5.52 7.40 -9.06
CA GLN A 62 6.01 8.57 -8.32
C GLN A 62 5.35 9.88 -8.81
N ASP A 63 5.29 10.07 -10.12
CA ASP A 63 4.71 11.27 -10.73
C ASP A 63 3.21 11.37 -10.41
N VAL A 64 2.48 10.26 -10.50
CA VAL A 64 1.05 10.26 -10.23
C VAL A 64 0.76 10.53 -8.75
N LEU A 65 1.48 9.88 -7.83
CA LEU A 65 1.30 10.09 -6.39
C LEU A 65 1.74 11.49 -5.93
N THR A 66 2.63 12.15 -6.67
CA THR A 66 2.98 13.56 -6.43
C THR A 66 1.76 14.48 -6.60
N ALA A 67 0.89 14.18 -7.57
CA ALA A 67 -0.34 14.93 -7.78
C ALA A 67 -1.49 14.53 -6.83
N ALA A 68 -1.33 13.44 -6.07
CA ALA A 68 -2.36 12.86 -5.21
C ALA A 68 -2.32 13.35 -3.75
N THR A 69 -1.57 14.42 -3.47
CA THR A 69 -1.45 14.99 -2.12
C THR A 69 -2.60 15.98 -1.84
N PRO A 70 -3.22 15.97 -0.65
CA PRO A 70 -2.98 15.08 0.48
C PRO A 70 -3.52 13.67 0.24
N PHE A 71 -2.89 12.63 0.82
CA PHE A 71 -3.27 11.22 0.63
C PHE A 71 -4.56 10.87 1.38
N THR A 72 -5.69 11.18 0.76
CA THR A 72 -7.02 10.74 1.17
C THR A 72 -7.47 9.56 0.31
N GLN A 73 -8.52 8.85 0.73
CA GLN A 73 -9.12 7.80 -0.10
C GLN A 73 -9.46 8.32 -1.50
N HIS A 74 -10.17 9.44 -1.60
CA HIS A 74 -10.58 10.02 -2.88
C HIS A 74 -9.40 10.37 -3.80
N SER A 75 -8.36 11.04 -3.28
CA SER A 75 -7.18 11.38 -4.09
C SER A 75 -6.39 10.15 -4.54
N LEU A 76 -6.37 9.08 -3.74
CA LEU A 76 -5.69 7.83 -4.09
C LEU A 76 -6.48 7.02 -5.11
N GLU A 77 -7.81 7.05 -5.06
CA GLU A 77 -8.68 6.50 -6.11
C GLU A 77 -8.44 7.22 -7.45
N GLN A 78 -8.41 8.56 -7.44
CA GLN A 78 -8.09 9.36 -8.63
C GLN A 78 -6.66 9.09 -9.16
N ALA A 79 -5.70 8.84 -8.27
CA ALA A 79 -4.36 8.41 -8.66
C ALA A 79 -4.36 7.05 -9.36
N CYS A 80 -5.17 6.09 -8.88
CA CYS A 80 -5.31 4.79 -9.51
C CYS A 80 -5.96 4.90 -10.90
N GLU A 81 -7.00 5.72 -11.04
CA GLU A 81 -7.63 6.01 -12.34
C GLU A 81 -6.64 6.62 -13.34
N GLU A 82 -5.78 7.54 -12.89
CA GLU A 82 -4.73 8.13 -13.73
C GLU A 82 -3.65 7.12 -14.14
N LEU A 83 -3.22 6.24 -13.22
CA LEU A 83 -2.30 5.13 -13.56
C LEU A 83 -2.91 4.22 -14.63
N GLU A 84 -4.16 3.80 -14.44
CA GLU A 84 -4.91 2.98 -15.39
C GLU A 84 -5.04 3.66 -16.76
N ARG A 85 -5.33 4.97 -16.79
CA ARG A 85 -5.38 5.77 -18.02
C ARG A 85 -4.03 5.78 -18.74
N ARG A 86 -2.91 5.92 -18.02
CA ARG A 86 -1.56 5.86 -18.62
C ARG A 86 -1.22 4.47 -19.15
N LEU A 87 -1.64 3.40 -18.45
CA LEU A 87 -1.46 2.03 -18.91
C LEU A 87 -2.20 1.77 -20.22
N LYS A 88 -3.48 2.14 -20.32
CA LYS A 88 -4.28 1.95 -21.55
C LYS A 88 -3.67 2.59 -22.79
N ASN A 89 -2.93 3.69 -22.61
CA ASN A 89 -2.26 4.39 -23.71
C ASN A 89 -0.91 3.78 -24.11
N SER A 90 -0.31 2.96 -23.25
CA SER A 90 1.08 2.47 -23.42
C SER A 90 1.19 0.95 -23.54
N VAL A 91 0.18 0.20 -23.09
CA VAL A 91 0.22 -1.25 -22.97
C VAL A 91 -1.04 -1.87 -23.55
N ALA A 92 -0.88 -2.84 -24.46
CA ALA A 92 -2.00 -3.36 -25.24
C ALA A 92 -2.67 -4.61 -24.65
N ARG A 93 -1.93 -5.49 -23.96
CA ARG A 93 -2.39 -6.88 -23.67
C ARG A 93 -1.96 -7.50 -22.33
N SER A 94 -1.21 -6.80 -21.48
CA SER A 94 -0.85 -7.30 -20.14
C SER A 94 -1.67 -6.61 -19.05
N GLY A 95 -1.76 -7.24 -17.90
CA GLY A 95 -2.27 -6.65 -16.66
C GLY A 95 -1.24 -6.74 -15.54
N SER A 96 -1.56 -6.14 -14.40
CA SER A 96 -0.72 -6.22 -13.21
C SER A 96 -1.58 -6.04 -11.96
N THR A 97 -1.21 -6.73 -10.88
CA THR A 97 -1.63 -6.34 -9.54
C THR A 97 -0.89 -5.07 -9.10
N ALA A 98 -1.31 -4.47 -7.99
CA ALA A 98 -0.57 -3.43 -7.32
C ALA A 98 -0.80 -3.47 -5.81
N VAL A 99 0.29 -3.55 -5.04
CA VAL A 99 0.31 -3.18 -3.62
C VAL A 99 1.23 -1.99 -3.47
N ILE A 100 0.70 -0.87 -2.99
CA ILE A 100 1.43 0.38 -2.80
C ILE A 100 1.32 0.76 -1.32
N VAL A 101 2.47 1.00 -0.69
CA VAL A 101 2.58 1.50 0.68
C VAL A 101 3.24 2.87 0.65
N ILE A 102 2.49 3.88 1.09
CA ILE A 102 2.96 5.24 1.28
C ILE A 102 3.26 5.41 2.76
N VAL A 103 4.54 5.60 3.08
CA VAL A 103 5.05 5.80 4.44
C VAL A 103 5.23 7.29 4.67
N GLU A 104 4.43 7.85 5.57
CA GLU A 104 4.47 9.26 5.94
C GLU A 104 5.01 9.42 7.36
N HIS A 105 6.08 10.19 7.54
CA HIS A 105 6.53 10.60 8.87
C HIS A 105 5.75 11.83 9.31
N LEU A 106 5.15 11.74 10.48
CA LEU A 106 4.38 12.81 11.07
C LEU A 106 5.30 13.72 11.89
N ASP A 107 5.29 15.00 11.58
CA ASP A 107 6.04 16.06 12.28
C ASP A 107 5.23 16.78 13.36
N HIS A 108 3.94 16.48 13.43
CA HIS A 108 3.00 16.98 14.42
C HIS A 108 2.18 15.83 15.01
N LYS A 109 1.63 16.08 16.19
CA LYS A 109 0.73 15.15 16.86
C LYS A 109 -0.67 15.28 16.28
N GLU A 110 -1.31 14.15 16.00
CA GLU A 110 -2.72 14.09 15.65
C GLU A 110 -3.43 13.02 16.51
N GLU A 111 -4.67 13.30 16.89
CA GLU A 111 -5.53 12.32 17.54
C GLU A 111 -6.33 11.56 16.48
N VAL A 112 -6.30 10.24 16.55
CA VAL A 112 -7.02 9.35 15.64
C VAL A 112 -7.76 8.27 16.41
N ILE A 113 -8.77 7.68 15.77
CA ILE A 113 -9.45 6.50 16.30
C ILE A 113 -8.88 5.29 15.57
N VAL A 114 -8.52 4.27 16.32
CA VAL A 114 -7.99 3.02 15.74
C VAL A 114 -8.81 1.83 16.21
N GLN A 115 -8.80 0.78 15.38
CA GLN A 115 -9.21 -0.55 15.78
C GLN A 115 -8.02 -1.48 15.50
N GLY A 116 -7.36 -1.95 16.57
CA GLY A 116 -6.05 -2.60 16.46
C GLY A 116 -4.97 -1.66 15.91
N ARG A 117 -4.54 -1.86 14.65
CA ARG A 117 -3.50 -1.04 13.98
C ARG A 117 -4.05 -0.16 12.87
N GLU A 118 -5.32 -0.31 12.51
CA GLU A 118 -5.96 0.42 11.42
C GLU A 118 -6.63 1.69 11.97
N ILE A 119 -6.50 2.80 11.25
CA ILE A 119 -7.20 4.05 11.57
C ILE A 119 -8.61 3.96 10.99
N VAL A 120 -9.61 4.15 11.85
CA VAL A 120 -11.04 4.01 11.50
C VAL A 120 -11.76 5.35 11.61
N PRO A 121 -12.86 5.58 10.87
CA PRO A 121 -13.47 6.90 10.75
C PRO A 121 -14.15 7.40 12.04
N SER A 122 -14.61 6.51 12.91
CA SER A 122 -15.41 6.87 14.08
C SER A 122 -15.37 5.82 15.19
N MET A 123 -15.69 6.25 16.43
CA MET A 123 -15.85 5.35 17.58
C MET A 123 -17.10 4.47 17.41
N ASP A 124 -18.15 5.06 16.86
CA ASP A 124 -19.45 4.42 16.64
C ASP A 124 -19.64 4.08 15.16
N GLY A 125 -20.59 3.20 14.85
CA GLY A 125 -20.96 2.85 13.47
C GLY A 125 -20.17 1.68 12.88
N HIS A 126 -20.73 1.09 11.83
CA HIS A 126 -20.17 -0.09 11.17
C HIS A 126 -18.98 0.30 10.28
N PHE A 127 -17.85 -0.37 10.51
CA PHE A 127 -16.66 -0.28 9.67
C PHE A 127 -15.92 -1.61 9.84
N ASP A 128 -15.76 -2.35 8.75
CA ASP A 128 -15.02 -3.62 8.75
C ASP A 128 -13.54 -3.34 8.49
N THR A 129 -12.70 -3.64 9.47
CA THR A 129 -11.25 -3.54 9.32
C THR A 129 -10.72 -4.63 8.38
N ILE A 130 -9.55 -4.40 7.78
CA ILE A 130 -8.87 -5.42 6.97
C ILE A 130 -8.61 -6.70 7.77
N GLN A 131 -8.34 -6.57 9.07
CA GLN A 131 -8.13 -7.73 9.94
C GLN A 131 -9.40 -8.57 10.11
N GLU A 132 -10.56 -7.93 10.31
CA GLU A 132 -11.86 -8.64 10.41
C GLU A 132 -12.25 -9.29 9.09
N LEU A 133 -12.09 -8.57 7.98
CA LEU A 133 -12.40 -9.09 6.64
C LEU A 133 -11.55 -10.32 6.29
N ASN A 134 -10.28 -10.32 6.69
CA ASN A 134 -9.36 -11.45 6.46
C ASN A 134 -9.55 -12.61 7.44
N SER A 135 -10.24 -12.43 8.57
CA SER A 135 -10.33 -13.43 9.63
C SER A 135 -11.73 -13.45 10.25
N ARG A 136 -12.58 -14.33 9.72
CA ARG A 136 -13.97 -14.54 10.20
C ARG A 136 -14.08 -15.04 11.65
N PHE A 137 -12.97 -15.36 12.31
CA PHE A 137 -12.92 -15.95 13.65
C PHE A 137 -12.02 -15.21 14.63
N THR A 138 -11.41 -14.09 14.26
CA THR A 138 -10.65 -13.27 15.21
C THR A 138 -11.59 -12.37 15.98
N GLU A 139 -11.45 -12.36 17.31
CA GLU A 139 -12.10 -11.34 18.13
C GLU A 139 -11.70 -9.96 17.64
N SER A 140 -12.70 -9.12 17.41
CA SER A 140 -12.48 -7.74 17.00
C SER A 140 -11.78 -6.98 18.12
N ALA A 141 -10.68 -6.31 17.77
CA ALA A 141 -10.00 -5.43 18.72
C ALA A 141 -10.94 -4.26 19.09
N PRO A 142 -10.89 -3.75 20.33
CA PRO A 142 -11.67 -2.59 20.70
C PRO A 142 -11.23 -1.35 19.90
N ARG A 143 -12.17 -0.43 19.66
CA ARG A 143 -11.86 0.90 19.13
C ARG A 143 -11.33 1.80 20.24
N GLU A 144 -10.25 2.50 19.95
CA GLU A 144 -9.57 3.37 20.91
C GLU A 144 -9.15 4.69 20.27
N LYS A 145 -9.28 5.78 21.02
CA LYS A 145 -8.72 7.08 20.63
C LYS A 145 -7.26 7.12 21.06
N ILE A 146 -6.37 7.41 20.12
CA ILE A 146 -4.93 7.45 20.36
C ILE A 146 -4.27 8.69 19.75
N GLU A 147 -3.08 9.03 20.25
CA GLU A 147 -2.20 10.03 19.64
C GLU A 147 -1.14 9.33 18.75
N ILE A 148 -0.98 9.83 17.52
CA ILE A 148 0.12 9.49 16.60
C ILE A 148 0.95 10.74 16.27
N GLY A 149 2.09 10.57 15.58
CA GLY A 149 3.07 11.64 15.34
C GLY A 149 3.93 11.99 16.54
N ASN A 150 4.07 11.03 17.46
CA ASN A 150 5.00 11.09 18.58
C ASN A 150 6.12 10.06 18.40
N ARG A 151 7.13 10.09 19.31
CA ARG A 151 8.29 9.18 19.24
C ARG A 151 7.94 7.69 19.19
N LYS A 152 6.78 7.28 19.76
CA LYS A 152 6.35 5.87 19.77
C LYS A 152 5.61 5.48 18.48
N ARG A 153 4.94 6.44 17.83
CA ARG A 153 4.13 6.24 16.62
C ARG A 153 4.44 7.34 15.59
N PRO A 154 5.68 7.38 15.05
CA PRO A 154 6.11 8.49 14.19
C PRO A 154 5.63 8.38 12.74
N PHE A 155 5.09 7.23 12.32
CA PHE A 155 4.68 6.99 10.93
C PHE A 155 3.19 6.70 10.80
N LYS A 156 2.60 7.24 9.73
CA LYS A 156 1.30 6.88 9.18
C LYS A 156 1.52 6.12 7.87
N LEU A 157 0.74 5.06 7.67
CA LEU A 157 0.79 4.26 6.45
C LEU A 157 -0.51 4.44 5.68
N HIS A 158 -0.40 4.80 4.41
CA HIS A 158 -1.52 4.72 3.47
C HIS A 158 -1.25 3.54 2.55
N VAL A 159 -2.22 2.63 2.43
CA VAL A 159 -2.04 1.38 1.71
C VAL A 159 -3.10 1.30 0.62
N VAL A 160 -2.65 1.06 -0.61
CA VAL A 160 -3.51 0.88 -1.78
C VAL A 160 -3.27 -0.53 -2.31
N ASN A 161 -4.35 -1.28 -2.49
CA ASN A 161 -4.31 -2.65 -2.99
C ASN A 161 -5.24 -2.82 -4.20
N VAL A 162 -4.74 -3.47 -5.23
CA VAL A 162 -5.50 -3.94 -6.39
C VAL A 162 -4.98 -5.33 -6.77
N GLY A 163 -5.80 -6.36 -6.58
CA GLY A 163 -5.45 -7.75 -6.85
C GLY A 163 -5.07 -8.53 -5.58
N ASP A 164 -4.23 -9.55 -5.72
CA ASP A 164 -3.96 -10.60 -4.73
C ASP A 164 -2.52 -10.56 -4.17
N SER A 165 -1.78 -9.50 -4.45
CA SER A 165 -0.55 -9.19 -3.71
C SER A 165 -0.87 -8.72 -2.30
N ARG A 166 0.07 -8.88 -1.35
CA ARG A 166 -0.19 -8.58 0.06
C ARG A 166 0.84 -7.68 0.72
N ALA A 167 0.36 -6.80 1.60
CA ALA A 167 1.18 -6.10 2.58
C ALA A 167 0.79 -6.48 4.01
N MET A 168 1.77 -6.52 4.90
CA MET A 168 1.59 -6.82 6.32
C MET A 168 2.54 -5.98 7.16
N LEU A 169 2.09 -5.59 8.35
CA LEU A 169 2.91 -4.94 9.37
C LEU A 169 3.23 -5.96 10.47
N VAL A 170 4.53 -6.17 10.70
CA VAL A 170 5.02 -7.08 11.74
C VAL A 170 5.83 -6.28 12.76
N THR A 171 5.52 -6.52 14.03
CA THR A 171 6.31 -6.02 15.17
C THR A 171 6.79 -7.20 16.01
N GLY A 172 7.65 -6.96 16.99
CA GLY A 172 8.11 -8.03 17.89
C GLY A 172 6.98 -8.71 18.69
N GLU A 173 5.82 -8.05 18.79
CA GLU A 173 4.70 -8.49 19.63
C GLU A 173 3.43 -8.80 18.83
N SER A 174 3.31 -8.30 17.59
CA SER A 174 2.05 -8.36 16.86
C SER A 174 2.23 -8.43 15.34
N TYR A 175 1.19 -8.91 14.68
CA TYR A 175 0.98 -8.92 13.24
C TYR A 175 -0.28 -8.13 12.90
N ALA A 176 -0.28 -7.43 11.77
CA ALA A 176 -1.48 -6.84 11.18
C ALA A 176 -1.45 -6.98 9.65
N ALA A 177 -2.52 -7.54 9.07
CA ALA A 177 -2.72 -7.49 7.63
C ALA A 177 -3.03 -6.04 7.21
N LEU A 178 -2.44 -5.59 6.10
CA LEU A 178 -2.68 -4.25 5.56
C LEU A 178 -3.51 -4.27 4.27
N THR A 179 -3.70 -5.44 3.69
CA THR A 179 -4.49 -5.64 2.46
C THR A 179 -5.37 -6.88 2.59
N ARG A 180 -6.40 -6.95 1.74
CA ARG A 180 -7.23 -8.13 1.49
C ARG A 180 -7.17 -8.42 -0.01
N ASP A 181 -7.03 -9.68 -0.38
CA ASP A 181 -6.96 -10.06 -1.78
C ASP A 181 -8.29 -9.79 -2.49
N HIS A 182 -8.22 -9.18 -3.67
CA HIS A 182 -9.37 -9.03 -4.56
C HIS A 182 -9.46 -10.29 -5.43
N VAL A 183 -10.39 -11.20 -5.09
CA VAL A 183 -10.57 -12.47 -5.79
C VAL A 183 -12.00 -12.59 -6.33
N PRO A 184 -12.21 -13.19 -7.52
CA PRO A 184 -13.53 -13.21 -8.17
C PRO A 184 -14.66 -13.90 -7.40
N ASP A 185 -14.32 -14.78 -6.45
CA ASP A 185 -15.30 -15.52 -5.64
C ASP A 185 -15.68 -14.80 -4.34
N ASP A 186 -15.07 -13.64 -4.05
CA ASP A 186 -15.41 -12.83 -2.89
C ASP A 186 -16.69 -12.02 -3.17
N PRO A 187 -17.76 -12.15 -2.37
CA PRO A 187 -19.01 -11.41 -2.62
C PRO A 187 -18.87 -9.87 -2.59
N GLY A 188 -17.76 -9.35 -2.05
CA GLY A 188 -17.48 -7.91 -2.02
C GLY A 188 -16.76 -7.36 -3.26
N GLU A 189 -16.36 -8.23 -4.19
CA GLU A 189 -15.70 -7.91 -5.47
C GLU A 189 -16.68 -8.05 -6.65
#